data_AF-A0A5J4RH63-F1
#
_entry.id   AF-A0A5J4RH63-F1
#
_cell.length_a   1.000
_cell.length_b   1.000
_cell.length_c   1.000
_cell.angle_alpha   90.00
_cell.angle_beta   90.00
_cell.angle_gamma   90.00
#
_symmetry.space_group_name_H-M   'P 1'
#
loop_
_entity.id
_entity.type
_entity.pdbx_description
1 polymer ?
#
loop_
_entity_poly.entity_id
_entity_poly.type
_entity_poly.pdbx_seq_one_letter_code
_entity_poly.pdbx_strand_id
1 'polypeptide(L)' 'MKSVFPESTTQICVVHQIRNSCRYVVWKEKKEFSSDLKNIYNVPTKEAASAELDLFERKWGTKYPYAIRS' A
#
# COMPACT_ATOMS: atom_id res chain seq x y z
N MET A 1 -2.15 24.26 1.69
CA MET A 1 -1.11 23.97 0.68
C MET A 1 -1.50 24.53 -0.69
N LYS A 2 -2.65 24.14 -1.28
CA LYS A 2 -3.12 24.71 -2.56
C LYS A 2 -3.27 26.23 -2.60
N SER A 3 -3.60 26.88 -1.48
CA SER A 3 -3.71 28.34 -1.39
C SER A 3 -2.36 29.07 -1.46
N VAL A 4 -1.25 28.38 -1.13
CA VAL A 4 0.11 28.95 -1.09
C VAL A 4 0.95 28.41 -2.25
N PHE A 5 0.73 27.17 -2.67
CA PHE A 5 1.44 26.47 -3.74
C PHE A 5 0.42 25.78 -4.68
N PRO A 6 -0.23 26.54 -5.58
CA PRO A 6 -1.31 26.03 -6.43
C PRO A 6 -0.83 24.96 -7.44
N GLU A 7 0.41 25.08 -7.93
CA GLU A 7 1.00 24.12 -8.89
C GLU A 7 1.52 22.82 -8.25
N SER A 8 1.48 22.71 -6.91
CA SER A 8 1.99 21.53 -6.22
C SER A 8 1.02 20.35 -6.30
N THR A 9 1.52 19.17 -6.67
CA THR A 9 0.75 17.93 -6.59
C THR A 9 0.91 17.31 -5.21
N THR A 10 -0.20 17.14 -4.48
CA THR A 10 -0.20 16.44 -3.20
C THR A 10 -0.24 14.93 -3.44
N GLN A 11 0.72 14.21 -2.86
CA GLN A 11 0.78 12.74 -2.90
C GLN A 11 0.87 12.21 -1.47
N ILE A 12 0.26 11.05 -1.23
CA ILE A 12 0.42 10.35 0.04
C ILE A 12 1.81 9.71 0.06
N CYS A 13 2.53 9.90 1.16
CA CYS A 13 3.85 9.31 1.32
C CYS A 13 3.73 7.78 1.44
N VAL A 14 4.32 7.06 0.49
CA VAL A 14 4.32 5.58 0.45
C VAL A 14 4.83 4.95 1.75
N VAL A 15 5.84 5.54 2.40
CA VAL A 15 6.38 5.03 3.68
C VAL A 15 5.35 5.09 4.79
N HIS A 16 4.56 6.17 4.84
CA HIS A 16 3.47 6.30 5.82
C HIS A 16 2.34 5.32 5.51
N GLN A 17 2.01 5.11 4.23
CA GLN A 17 1.01 4.13 3.81
C GLN A 17 1.41 2.71 4.24
N ILE A 18 2.64 2.28 3.93
CA ILE A 18 3.18 0.98 4.32
C ILE A 18 3.11 0.79 5.84
N ARG A 19 3.57 1.79 6.61
CA ARG A 19 3.56 1.73 8.08
C ARG A 19 2.15 1.60 8.63
N ASN A 20 1.19 2.31 8.04
CA ASN A 20 -0.21 2.25 8.43
C ASN A 20 -0.81 0.87 8.16
N SER A 21 -0.64 0.31 6.95
CA SER A 21 -1.11 -1.03 6.60
C SER A 21 -0.50 -2.11 7.51
N CYS A 22 0.81 -2.08 7.71
CA CYS A 22 1.52 -3.07 8.54
C CYS A 22 1.14 -3.02 10.03
N ARG A 23 0.47 -1.96 10.51
CA ARG A 23 0.00 -1.89 11.91
C ARG A 23 -1.03 -2.99 12.22
N TYR A 24 -1.83 -3.40 11.24
CA TYR A 24 -2.91 -4.37 11.42
C TYR A 24 -2.47 -5.84 11.30
N VAL A 25 -1.19 -6.07 10.98
CA VAL A 25 -0.66 -7.40 10.66
C VAL A 25 0.14 -7.95 11.84
N VAL A 26 -0.12 -9.21 12.22
CA VAL A 26 0.62 -9.84 13.32
C VAL A 26 2.08 -10.04 12.97
N TRP A 27 2.95 -10.04 13.98
CA TRP A 27 4.41 -10.11 13.80
C TRP A 27 4.86 -11.28 12.93
N LYS A 28 4.27 -12.47 13.09
CA LYS A 28 4.62 -13.69 12.35
C LYS A 28 4.48 -13.52 10.83
N GLU A 29 3.53 -12.71 10.38
CA GLU A 29 3.20 -12.56 8.95
C GLU A 29 3.70 -11.24 8.36
N LYS A 30 4.16 -10.30 9.20
CA LYS A 30 4.65 -8.99 8.75
C LYS A 30 5.72 -9.06 7.67
N LYS A 31 6.62 -10.04 7.74
CA LYS A 31 7.70 -10.21 6.76
C LYS A 31 7.14 -10.54 5.37
N GLU A 32 6.23 -11.50 5.30
CA GLU A 32 5.60 -11.94 4.05
C GLU A 32 4.69 -10.84 3.50
N PHE A 33 3.82 -10.29 4.35
CA PHE A 33 2.95 -9.17 4.00
C PHE A 33 3.71 -7.98 3.42
N SER A 34 4.83 -7.58 4.04
CA SER A 34 5.65 -6.46 3.56
C SER A 34 6.36 -6.79 2.24
N SER A 35 6.73 -8.04 2.01
CA SER A 35 7.32 -8.49 0.74
C SER A 35 6.31 -8.44 -0.40
N ASP A 36 5.08 -8.89 -0.16
CA ASP A 36 4.02 -8.83 -1.18
C ASP A 36 3.61 -7.38 -1.47
N LEU A 37 3.48 -6.55 -0.41
CA LEU A 37 3.16 -5.13 -0.55
C LEU A 37 4.23 -4.40 -1.38
N LYS A 38 5.51 -4.79 -1.24
CA LYS A 38 6.61 -4.22 -2.02
C LYS A 38 6.43 -4.38 -3.53
N ASN A 39 5.77 -5.43 -4.00
CA ASN A 39 5.53 -5.62 -5.43
C ASN A 39 4.65 -4.51 -6.01
N ILE A 40 3.69 -4.00 -5.23
CA ILE A 40 2.74 -2.96 -5.65
C ILE A 40 3.47 -1.67 -6.06
N TYR A 41 4.47 -1.24 -5.30
CA TYR A 41 5.18 0.02 -5.58
C TYR A 41 6.49 -0.16 -6.38
N ASN A 42 6.88 -1.40 -6.68
CA ASN A 42 8.11 -1.69 -7.43
C ASN A 42 7.89 -1.87 -8.94
N VAL A 43 6.66 -2.13 -9.37
CA VAL A 43 6.33 -2.36 -10.78
C VAL A 43 6.36 -1.05 -11.60
N PRO A 44 6.69 -1.12 -12.91
CA PRO A 44 7.00 0.07 -13.72
C PRO A 44 5.77 0.85 -14.18
N THR A 45 4.57 0.26 -14.13
CA THR A 45 3.35 0.89 -14.62
C THR A 45 2.24 0.85 -13.59
N LYS A 46 1.30 1.79 -13.71
CA LYS A 46 0.14 1.88 -12.82
C LYS A 46 -0.78 0.66 -12.98
N GLU A 47 -0.90 0.14 -14.20
CA GLU A 47 -1.70 -1.03 -14.53
C GLU A 47 -1.13 -2.28 -13.86
N ALA A 48 0.20 -2.43 -13.87
CA ALA A 48 0.87 -3.50 -13.15
C ALA A 48 0.70 -3.33 -11.62
N ALA A 49 0.78 -2.11 -11.11
CA ALA A 49 0.55 -1.84 -9.68
C ALA A 49 -0.88 -2.21 -9.24
N SER A 50 -1.86 -1.95 -10.10
CA SER A 50 -3.25 -2.36 -9.87
C SER A 50 -3.40 -3.88 -9.85
N ALA A 51 -2.75 -4.58 -10.78
CA ALA A 51 -2.78 -6.05 -10.81
C ALA A 51 -2.12 -6.66 -9.56
N GLU A 52 -0.98 -6.13 -9.12
CA GLU A 52 -0.33 -6.56 -7.88
C GLU A 52 -1.20 -6.25 -6.64
N LEU A 53 -1.90 -5.12 -6.62
CA LEU A 53 -2.84 -4.77 -5.56
C LEU A 53 -4.02 -5.77 -5.50
N ASP A 54 -4.56 -6.18 -6.64
CA ASP A 54 -5.63 -7.20 -6.70
C ASP A 54 -5.14 -8.55 -6.15
N LEU A 55 -3.91 -8.97 -6.50
CA LEU A 55 -3.30 -10.20 -6.00
C LEU A 55 -3.07 -10.11 -4.48
N PHE A 56 -2.61 -8.96 -4.02
CA PHE A 56 -2.41 -8.66 -2.61
C PHE A 56 -3.73 -8.73 -1.83
N GLU A 57 -4.81 -8.15 -2.36
CA GLU A 57 -6.15 -8.19 -1.76
C GLU A 57 -6.72 -9.60 -1.70
N ARG A 58 -6.56 -10.40 -2.76
CA ARG A 58 -7.00 -11.80 -2.74
C ARG A 58 -6.31 -12.62 -1.64
N LYS A 59 -5.03 -12.37 -1.39
CA LYS A 59 -4.25 -13.10 -0.38
C LYS A 59 -4.54 -12.61 1.04
N TRP A 60 -4.56 -11.31 1.26
CA TRP A 60 -4.57 -10.73 2.60
C TRP A 60 -5.90 -10.09 3.01
N GLY A 61 -6.79 -9.78 2.07
CA GLY A 61 -7.99 -8.97 2.30
C GLY A 61 -9.01 -9.58 3.24
N THR A 62 -9.17 -10.91 3.21
CA THR A 62 -10.05 -11.61 4.14
C THR A 62 -9.51 -11.58 5.57
N LYS A 63 -8.19 -11.68 5.74
CA LYS A 63 -7.54 -11.77 7.05
C LYS A 63 -7.24 -10.41 7.67
N TYR A 64 -6.86 -9.45 6.84
CA TYR A 64 -6.46 -8.10 7.24
C TYR A 64 -7.22 -7.02 6.44
N PRO A 65 -8.56 -6.98 6.51
CA PRO A 65 -9.35 -6.03 5.72
C PRO A 65 -8.97 -4.57 5.97
N TYR A 66 -8.58 -4.22 7.21
CA TYR A 66 -8.15 -2.87 7.58
C TYR A 66 -6.77 -2.49 7.05
N ALA A 67 -5.92 -3.47 6.71
CA ALA A 67 -4.60 -3.20 6.15
C ALA A 67 -4.67 -2.82 4.66
N ILE A 68 -5.79 -3.13 3.99
CA ILE A 68 -5.97 -2.97 2.55
C ILE A 68 -6.90 -1.80 2.22
N ARG A 69 -7.93 -1.55 3.04
CA ARG A 69 -8.89 -0.45 2.84
C ARG A 69 -8.35 0.94 3.20
N SER A 70 -7.14 1.00 3.78
CA SER A 70 -6.51 2.23 4.26
C SER A 70 -5.80 2.99 3.16
#